data_AF-A0A7W6CYY1-F1
#
_entry.id   AF-A0A7W6CYY1-F1
#
_cell.length_a   1.000
_cell.length_b   1.000
_cell.length_c   1.000
_cell.angle_alpha   90.00
_cell.angle_beta   90.00
_cell.angle_gamma   90.00
#
_symmetry.space_group_name_H-M   'P 1'
#
loop_
_entity.id
_entity.type
_entity.pdbx_description
1 polymer ?
#
loop_
_entity_poly.entity_id
_entity_poly.type
_entity_poly.pdbx_seq_one_letter_code
_entity_poly.pdbx_strand_id
1 'polypeptide(L)'
;MYSQLRICKRYILRNKLKSWKFKYFPDLVDLLVYLSTRRAARRLQGGQLGVLIDSNVLGHSITHETVWVSTGPKKWGDSYIDTGYAARVCVYGPDADSDVYKNVMFLPGIASLAREGLIIFYTSAELRDEQDRQPIGRFRGYGLFDRGLLQNVDIKSIDGYAFPAAGSIWSGRPSAREQQQSRLKNRESDPLYIALIEQMGRKNNLDAWHICTAERHNLFCFLTMDFKLRRIVDANLHKEPFRSMRTRVMTPAELGEFLGLQPIRPALFSYHDASWFVRPDLHHSDNIRRPLRSYRRRSDKDV
;
A
#
# COMPACT_ATOMS: atom_id res chain seq x y z
N MET A 1 17.41 8.45 -49.67
CA MET A 1 18.48 7.93 -48.79
C MET A 1 18.65 8.70 -47.47
N TYR A 2 18.60 10.04 -47.45
CA TYR A 2 18.75 10.84 -46.21
C TYR A 2 17.62 10.68 -45.16
N SER A 3 16.40 10.29 -45.54
CA SER A 3 15.29 10.08 -44.58
C SER A 3 15.43 8.78 -43.78
N GLN A 4 15.91 7.70 -44.39
CA GLN A 4 16.09 6.40 -43.71
C GLN A 4 17.20 6.43 -42.65
N LEU A 5 18.29 7.17 -42.90
CA LEU A 5 19.37 7.39 -41.92
C LEU A 5 18.93 8.18 -40.68
N ARG A 6 18.03 9.17 -40.84
CA ARG A 6 17.43 9.89 -39.70
C ARG A 6 16.49 9.02 -38.88
N ILE A 7 15.73 8.12 -39.51
CA ILE A 7 14.83 7.17 -38.85
C ILE A 7 15.65 6.16 -38.03
N CYS A 8 16.71 5.58 -38.59
CA CYS A 8 17.59 4.65 -37.87
C CYS A 8 18.29 5.31 -36.67
N LYS A 9 18.85 6.53 -36.82
CA LYS A 9 19.48 7.25 -35.69
C LYS A 9 18.48 7.54 -34.57
N ARG A 10 17.25 7.97 -34.90
CA ARG A 10 16.19 8.20 -33.90
C ARG A 10 15.77 6.91 -33.18
N TYR A 11 15.68 5.80 -33.90
CA TYR A 11 15.35 4.49 -33.32
C TYR A 11 16.43 3.98 -32.35
N ILE A 12 17.69 4.05 -32.75
CA ILE A 12 18.84 3.66 -31.90
C ILE A 12 18.91 4.54 -30.65
N LEU A 13 18.73 5.87 -30.78
CA LEU A 13 18.71 6.77 -29.63
C LEU A 13 17.56 6.44 -28.67
N ARG A 14 16.36 6.17 -29.20
CA ARG A 14 15.18 5.76 -28.40
C ARG A 14 15.43 4.46 -27.64
N ASN A 15 16.05 3.47 -28.27
CA ASN A 15 16.35 2.19 -27.63
C ASN A 15 17.45 2.32 -26.57
N LYS A 16 18.50 3.10 -26.83
CA LYS A 16 19.54 3.41 -25.83
C LYS A 16 18.95 4.16 -24.62
N LEU A 17 18.07 5.14 -24.85
CA LEU A 17 17.41 5.88 -23.78
C LEU A 17 16.50 4.97 -22.94
N LYS A 18 15.75 4.06 -23.57
CA LYS A 18 14.95 3.05 -22.86
C LYS A 18 15.84 2.16 -22.00
N SER A 19 16.90 1.59 -22.56
CA SER A 19 17.86 0.76 -21.80
C SER A 19 18.48 1.53 -20.63
N TRP A 20 18.82 2.81 -20.83
CA TRP A 20 19.31 3.67 -19.77
C TRP A 20 18.28 3.86 -18.63
N LYS A 21 17.01 4.12 -18.97
CA LYS A 21 15.94 4.27 -17.97
C LYS A 21 15.74 3.00 -17.14
N PHE A 22 15.77 1.83 -17.77
CA PHE A 22 15.65 0.57 -17.04
C PHE A 22 16.85 0.31 -16.13
N LYS A 23 18.06 0.69 -16.57
CA LYS A 23 19.29 0.35 -15.86
C LYS A 23 19.66 1.31 -14.73
N TYR A 24 19.51 2.63 -14.94
CA TYR A 24 20.09 3.63 -14.03
C TYR A 24 19.06 4.53 -13.35
N PHE A 25 17.84 4.61 -13.87
CA PHE A 25 16.80 5.43 -13.24
C PHE A 25 16.40 4.92 -11.86
N PRO A 26 16.29 3.60 -11.60
CA PRO A 26 16.02 3.09 -10.25
C PRO A 26 17.04 3.58 -9.21
N ASP A 27 18.34 3.46 -9.50
CA ASP A 27 19.40 3.90 -8.59
C ASP A 27 19.34 5.40 -8.28
N LEU A 28 18.99 6.23 -9.28
CA LEU A 28 18.81 7.67 -9.09
C LEU A 28 17.64 7.96 -8.13
N VAL A 29 16.53 7.23 -8.30
CA VAL A 29 15.37 7.39 -7.43
C VAL A 29 15.66 6.88 -6.02
N ASP A 30 16.43 5.80 -5.87
CA ASP A 30 16.87 5.31 -4.57
C ASP A 30 17.78 6.33 -3.86
N LEU A 31 18.64 7.03 -4.60
CA LEU A 31 19.39 8.16 -4.06
C LEU A 31 18.46 9.30 -3.60
N LEU A 32 17.41 9.63 -4.36
CA LEU A 32 16.43 10.63 -3.95
C LEU A 32 15.69 10.22 -2.67
N VAL A 33 15.33 8.93 -2.54
CA VAL A 33 14.73 8.38 -1.32
C VAL A 33 15.70 8.47 -0.15
N TYR A 34 16.96 8.06 -0.34
CA TYR A 34 17.99 8.17 0.69
C TYR A 34 18.19 9.61 1.19
N LEU A 35 18.21 10.58 0.25
CA LEU A 35 18.32 11.99 0.61
C LEU A 35 17.08 12.50 1.35
N SER A 36 15.88 12.02 1.00
CA SER A 36 14.63 12.41 1.67
C SER A 36 14.53 11.84 3.09
N THR A 37 15.14 10.69 3.36
CA THR A 37 15.14 10.05 4.69
C THR A 37 16.28 10.47 5.59
N ARG A 38 17.36 11.08 5.06
CA ARG A 38 18.58 11.41 5.81
C ARG A 38 18.33 12.17 7.13
N ARG A 39 17.39 13.12 7.14
CA ARG A 39 17.03 13.87 8.36
C ARG A 39 16.34 12.97 9.40
N ALA A 40 15.38 12.17 8.94
CA ALA A 40 14.66 11.22 9.78
C ALA A 40 15.60 10.15 10.33
N ALA A 41 16.51 9.62 9.51
CA ALA A 41 17.47 8.62 9.90
C ALA A 41 18.34 9.09 11.07
N ARG A 42 18.88 10.32 11.00
CA ARG A 42 19.64 10.92 12.12
C ARG A 42 18.81 11.07 13.39
N ARG A 43 17.52 11.42 13.28
CA ARG A 43 16.63 11.54 14.45
C ARG A 43 16.34 10.20 15.10
N LEU A 44 16.29 9.13 14.30
CA LEU A 44 16.01 7.77 14.74
C LEU A 44 17.27 6.98 15.14
N GLN A 45 18.48 7.56 15.05
CA GLN A 45 19.72 6.87 15.46
C GLN A 45 19.73 6.48 16.95
N GLY A 46 18.90 7.11 17.80
CA GLY A 46 18.77 6.79 19.22
C GLY A 46 17.77 5.68 19.55
N GLY A 47 17.04 5.12 18.57
CA GLY A 47 16.06 4.07 18.84
C GLY A 47 15.14 3.76 17.67
N GLN A 48 14.49 2.59 17.72
CA GLN A 48 13.58 2.12 16.68
C GLN A 48 12.16 2.61 16.93
N LEU A 49 11.47 3.02 15.85
CA LEU A 49 10.09 3.46 15.90
C LEU A 49 9.14 2.29 15.58
N GLY A 50 8.42 1.79 16.57
CA GLY A 50 7.41 0.74 16.36
C GLY A 50 6.12 1.32 15.78
N VAL A 51 5.63 0.78 14.65
CA VAL A 51 4.44 1.27 13.96
C VAL A 51 3.50 0.12 13.65
N LEU A 52 2.27 0.14 14.16
CA LEU A 52 1.23 -0.82 13.76
C LEU A 52 0.65 -0.37 12.42
N ILE A 53 0.78 -1.18 11.37
CA ILE A 53 0.32 -0.83 10.03
C ILE A 53 -1.05 -1.43 9.72
N ASP A 54 -1.99 -0.55 9.38
CA ASP A 54 -3.31 -0.96 8.91
C ASP A 54 -3.24 -1.60 7.50
N SER A 55 -4.16 -2.53 7.26
CA SER A 55 -4.31 -3.25 5.99
C SER A 55 -4.64 -2.31 4.81
N ASN A 56 -5.28 -1.18 5.07
CA ASN A 56 -5.54 -0.18 4.02
C ASN A 56 -4.26 0.50 3.50
N VAL A 57 -3.25 0.71 4.34
CA VAL A 57 -1.95 1.29 3.96
C VAL A 57 -1.25 0.35 2.99
N LEU A 58 -1.27 -0.96 3.28
CA LEU A 58 -0.72 -2.00 2.40
C LEU A 58 -1.39 -1.98 1.03
N GLY A 59 -2.73 -1.89 1.00
CA GLY A 59 -3.47 -1.79 -0.25
C GLY A 59 -3.16 -0.52 -1.05
N HIS A 60 -2.99 0.63 -0.39
CA HIS A 60 -2.63 1.89 -1.05
C HIS A 60 -1.14 1.97 -1.42
N SER A 61 -0.28 1.12 -0.85
CA SER A 61 1.13 1.05 -1.23
C SER A 61 1.34 0.51 -2.65
N ILE A 62 0.35 -0.15 -3.24
CA ILE A 62 0.37 -0.61 -4.63
C ILE A 62 0.15 0.59 -5.54
N THR A 63 1.24 1.01 -6.18
CA THR A 63 1.30 2.24 -6.97
C THR A 63 1.43 2.00 -8.45
N HIS A 64 1.72 0.77 -8.87
CA HIS A 64 1.72 0.39 -10.27
C HIS A 64 0.96 -0.92 -10.46
N GLU A 65 0.12 -0.95 -11.49
CA GLU A 65 -0.67 -2.12 -11.86
C GLU A 65 -0.39 -2.53 -13.31
N THR A 66 -0.61 -3.81 -13.60
CA THR A 66 -0.43 -4.41 -14.91
C THR A 66 -1.68 -4.21 -15.75
N VAL A 67 -1.63 -3.39 -16.79
CA VAL A 67 -2.76 -3.11 -17.70
C VAL A 67 -2.55 -3.73 -19.08
N TRP A 68 -3.64 -4.05 -19.77
CA TRP A 68 -3.60 -4.35 -21.20
C TRP A 68 -3.61 -3.04 -21.98
N VAL A 69 -2.60 -2.84 -22.82
CA VAL A 69 -2.50 -1.70 -23.74
C VAL A 69 -2.88 -2.17 -25.13
N SER A 70 -4.05 -1.75 -25.61
CA SER A 70 -4.49 -2.03 -26.97
C SER A 70 -3.58 -1.34 -28.00
N THR A 71 -3.25 -2.07 -29.06
CA THR A 71 -2.59 -1.60 -30.28
C THR A 71 -3.57 -1.49 -31.46
N GLY A 72 -4.87 -1.59 -31.16
CA GLY A 72 -5.96 -1.56 -32.12
C GLY A 72 -6.34 -2.93 -32.67
N PRO A 73 -7.52 -3.00 -33.33
CA PRO A 73 -7.98 -4.22 -33.97
C PRO A 73 -7.11 -4.55 -35.17
N LYS A 74 -6.73 -5.82 -35.29
CA LYS A 74 -6.06 -6.37 -36.49
C LYS A 74 -6.89 -7.49 -37.06
N LYS A 75 -6.98 -7.53 -38.40
CA LYS A 75 -7.66 -8.60 -39.12
C LYS A 75 -6.82 -9.88 -39.00
N TRP A 76 -7.44 -10.95 -38.49
CA TRP A 76 -6.85 -12.28 -38.36
C TRP A 76 -7.83 -13.28 -38.98
N GLY A 77 -7.56 -13.69 -40.23
CA GLY A 77 -8.56 -14.39 -41.04
C GLY A 77 -9.76 -13.50 -41.32
N ASP A 78 -10.97 -13.99 -40.99
CA ASP A 78 -12.24 -13.26 -41.19
C ASP A 78 -12.70 -12.44 -39.99
N SER A 79 -11.94 -12.45 -38.88
CA SER A 79 -12.29 -11.71 -37.65
C SER A 79 -11.31 -10.58 -37.36
N TYR A 80 -11.78 -9.54 -36.66
CA TYR A 80 -10.93 -8.50 -36.08
C TYR A 80 -10.69 -8.81 -34.62
N ILE A 81 -9.42 -8.95 -34.23
CA ILE A 81 -9.02 -9.20 -32.85
C ILE A 81 -8.35 -7.94 -32.31
N ASP A 82 -8.78 -7.46 -31.13
CA ASP A 82 -8.08 -6.40 -30.43
C ASP A 82 -6.71 -6.93 -29.99
N THR A 83 -5.65 -6.38 -30.58
CA THR A 83 -4.28 -6.75 -30.26
C THR A 83 -3.72 -5.80 -29.23
N GLY A 84 -2.71 -6.23 -28.48
CA GLY A 84 -2.12 -5.40 -27.44
C GLY A 84 -1.02 -6.12 -26.68
N TYR A 85 -0.60 -5.52 -25.58
CA TYR A 85 0.40 -6.10 -24.68
C TYR A 85 0.14 -5.69 -23.24
N ALA A 86 0.57 -6.53 -22.30
CA ALA A 86 0.57 -6.18 -20.90
C ALA A 86 1.71 -5.20 -20.60
N ALA A 87 1.43 -4.12 -19.88
CA ALA A 87 2.42 -3.16 -19.42
C ALA A 87 2.15 -2.73 -17.98
N ARG A 88 3.22 -2.43 -17.24
CA ARG A 88 3.13 -1.75 -15.95
C ARG A 88 2.78 -0.28 -16.18
N VAL A 89 1.79 0.21 -15.45
CA VAL A 89 1.30 1.59 -15.49
C VAL A 89 1.11 2.12 -14.08
N CYS A 90 1.40 3.40 -13.85
CA CYS A 90 1.23 4.02 -12.54
C CYS A 90 -0.27 4.19 -12.23
N VAL A 91 -0.66 4.00 -10.97
CA VAL A 91 -2.02 4.29 -10.50
C VAL A 91 -2.31 5.79 -10.57
N TYR A 92 -1.33 6.61 -10.24
CA TYR A 92 -1.49 8.05 -10.12
C TYR A 92 -0.81 8.78 -11.29
N GLY A 93 -1.55 9.69 -11.92
CA GLY A 93 -1.09 10.60 -12.95
C GLY A 93 -0.35 11.82 -12.40
N PRO A 94 0.14 12.69 -13.31
CA PRO A 94 0.91 13.88 -12.94
C PRO A 94 0.08 14.92 -12.16
N ASP A 95 -1.23 14.98 -12.42
CA ASP A 95 -2.16 15.96 -11.86
C ASP A 95 -2.97 15.39 -10.68
N ALA A 96 -2.57 14.23 -10.14
CA ALA A 96 -3.23 13.65 -8.98
C ALA A 96 -3.05 14.55 -7.74
N ASP A 97 -4.15 14.90 -7.06
CA ASP A 97 -4.15 15.75 -5.86
C ASP A 97 -5.00 15.19 -4.70
N SER A 98 -5.44 13.94 -4.81
CA SER A 98 -6.26 13.31 -3.77
C SER A 98 -5.51 13.16 -2.44
N ASP A 99 -6.24 13.16 -1.32
CA ASP A 99 -5.67 12.90 0.01
C ASP A 99 -4.92 11.57 0.05
N VAL A 100 -5.45 10.56 -0.65
CA VAL A 100 -4.78 9.26 -0.84
C VAL A 100 -3.41 9.47 -1.49
N TYR A 101 -3.34 10.17 -2.62
CA TYR A 101 -2.08 10.41 -3.34
C TYR A 101 -1.06 11.17 -2.47
N LYS A 102 -1.50 12.21 -1.77
CA LYS A 102 -0.66 12.99 -0.83
C LYS A 102 0.01 12.08 0.21
N ASN A 103 -0.74 11.15 0.77
CA ASN A 103 -0.23 10.17 1.73
C ASN A 103 0.68 9.12 1.09
N VAL A 104 0.33 8.61 -0.08
CA VAL A 104 1.15 7.64 -0.81
C VAL A 104 2.53 8.21 -1.13
N MET A 105 2.67 9.52 -1.38
CA MET A 105 3.98 10.14 -1.65
C MET A 105 4.97 10.03 -0.47
N PHE A 106 4.52 9.79 0.76
CA PHE A 106 5.40 9.62 1.91
C PHE A 106 5.82 8.16 2.13
N LEU A 107 5.08 7.20 1.57
CA LEU A 107 5.37 5.78 1.73
C LEU A 107 6.78 5.36 1.25
N PRO A 108 7.39 5.92 0.19
CA PRO A 108 8.75 5.53 -0.21
C PRO A 108 9.80 5.80 0.87
N GLY A 109 9.73 6.97 1.52
CA GLY A 109 10.65 7.32 2.60
C GLY A 109 10.43 6.46 3.84
N ILE A 110 9.17 6.24 4.21
CA ILE A 110 8.82 5.36 5.34
C ILE A 110 9.29 3.91 5.05
N ALA A 111 9.10 3.42 3.83
CA ALA A 111 9.58 2.09 3.42
C ALA A 111 11.10 1.96 3.50
N SER A 112 11.85 2.99 3.07
CA SER A 112 13.32 2.99 3.18
C SER A 112 13.78 2.92 4.63
N LEU A 113 13.23 3.77 5.51
CA LEU A 113 13.53 3.73 6.94
C LEU A 113 13.19 2.38 7.58
N ALA A 114 12.14 1.71 7.10
CA ALA A 114 11.79 0.37 7.57
C ALA A 114 12.78 -0.70 7.09
N ARG A 115 13.25 -0.63 5.84
CA ARG A 115 14.31 -1.52 5.33
C ARG A 115 15.64 -1.32 6.05
N GLU A 116 15.92 -0.09 6.48
CA GLU A 116 17.08 0.26 7.30
C GLU A 116 16.93 -0.16 8.78
N GLY A 117 15.78 -0.67 9.18
CA GLY A 117 15.51 -1.12 10.55
C GLY A 117 15.30 0.03 11.56
N LEU A 118 15.08 1.25 11.08
CA LEU A 118 14.81 2.44 11.91
C LEU A 118 13.31 2.56 12.25
N ILE A 119 12.45 2.09 11.35
CA ILE A 119 11.03 1.86 11.60
C ILE A 119 10.81 0.35 11.63
N ILE A 120 10.09 -0.15 12.63
CA ILE A 120 9.63 -1.54 12.64
C ILE A 120 8.14 -1.53 12.41
N PHE A 121 7.71 -2.11 11.28
CA PHE A 121 6.30 -2.37 11.07
C PHE A 121 5.85 -3.60 11.82
N TYR A 122 4.73 -3.42 12.50
CA TYR A 122 4.01 -4.46 13.20
C TYR A 122 2.65 -4.65 12.56
N THR A 123 2.16 -5.89 12.64
CA THR A 123 0.77 -6.28 12.42
C THR A 123 0.29 -7.03 13.66
N SER A 124 -1.02 -7.17 13.81
CA SER A 124 -1.64 -7.97 14.86
C SER A 124 -2.32 -9.19 14.26
N ALA A 125 -2.67 -10.16 15.09
CA ALA A 125 -3.51 -11.28 14.71
C ALA A 125 -4.82 -10.76 14.08
N GLU A 126 -5.41 -9.73 14.66
CA GLU A 126 -6.68 -9.20 14.16
C GLU A 126 -6.55 -8.60 12.76
N LEU A 127 -5.50 -7.83 12.49
CA LEU A 127 -5.21 -7.30 11.15
C LEU A 127 -4.89 -8.42 10.15
N ARG A 128 -4.21 -9.50 10.59
CA ARG A 128 -3.95 -10.66 9.73
C ARG A 128 -5.24 -11.40 9.36
N ASP A 129 -6.14 -11.62 10.30
CA ASP A 129 -7.46 -12.24 10.04
C ASP A 129 -8.28 -11.38 9.06
N GLU A 130 -8.25 -10.05 9.22
CA GLU A 130 -8.85 -9.14 8.24
C GLU A 130 -8.26 -9.29 6.83
N GLN A 131 -6.94 -9.46 6.73
CA GLN A 131 -6.25 -9.65 5.44
C GLN A 131 -6.58 -11.01 4.83
N ASP A 132 -6.59 -12.08 5.62
CA ASP A 132 -6.85 -13.46 5.15
C ASP A 132 -8.28 -13.62 4.60
N ARG A 133 -9.23 -12.82 5.08
CA ARG A 133 -10.61 -12.76 4.56
C ARG A 133 -10.75 -12.02 3.25
N GLN A 134 -9.73 -11.26 2.86
CA GLN A 134 -9.73 -10.45 1.65
C GLN A 134 -8.82 -11.10 0.59
N PRO A 135 -9.08 -10.91 -0.71
CA PRO A 135 -8.22 -11.45 -1.74
C PRO A 135 -6.80 -10.89 -1.62
N ILE A 136 -5.78 -11.77 -1.63
CA ILE A 136 -4.38 -11.41 -1.38
C ILE A 136 -3.86 -10.28 -2.29
N GLY A 137 -4.37 -10.20 -3.52
CA GLY A 137 -3.99 -9.15 -4.47
C GLY A 137 -4.46 -7.75 -4.09
N ARG A 138 -5.37 -7.62 -3.12
CA ARG A 138 -5.69 -6.32 -2.52
C ARG A 138 -4.48 -5.70 -1.82
N PHE A 139 -3.61 -6.52 -1.22
CA PHE A 139 -2.44 -6.07 -0.45
C PHE A 139 -1.11 -6.27 -1.18
N ARG A 140 -1.07 -7.17 -2.18
CA ARG A 140 0.14 -7.45 -2.98
C ARG A 140 0.10 -7.04 -4.45
N GLY A 141 -1.07 -6.68 -4.98
CA GLY A 141 -1.31 -6.49 -6.41
C GLY A 141 -1.94 -7.73 -7.05
N TYR A 142 -2.71 -7.53 -8.11
CA TYR A 142 -3.39 -8.61 -8.84
C TYR A 142 -2.68 -9.00 -10.13
N GLY A 143 -1.93 -8.06 -10.73
CA GLY A 143 -1.17 -8.28 -11.94
C GLY A 143 0.22 -8.86 -11.68
N LEU A 144 0.73 -9.58 -12.66
CA LEU A 144 2.04 -10.24 -12.62
C LEU A 144 3.20 -9.26 -12.40
N PHE A 145 3.05 -8.02 -12.85
CA PHE A 145 4.08 -6.98 -12.80
C PHE A 145 3.68 -5.79 -11.93
N ASP A 146 2.71 -5.96 -11.03
CA ASP A 146 2.32 -4.91 -10.09
C ASP A 146 3.48 -4.55 -9.15
N ARG A 147 3.51 -3.31 -8.66
CA ARG A 147 4.57 -2.82 -7.76
C ARG A 147 3.95 -2.12 -6.55
N GLY A 148 4.35 -2.58 -5.38
CA GLY A 148 4.02 -1.96 -4.09
C GLY A 148 5.22 -1.30 -3.43
N LEU A 149 5.08 -0.09 -2.91
CA LEU A 149 6.16 0.65 -2.25
C LEU A 149 6.68 -0.05 -1.00
N LEU A 150 5.78 -0.75 -0.29
CA LEU A 150 6.08 -1.55 0.91
C LEU A 150 6.47 -3.01 0.59
N GLN A 151 6.66 -3.35 -0.69
CA GLN A 151 7.17 -4.66 -1.06
C GLN A 151 8.58 -4.87 -0.48
N ASN A 152 8.83 -6.09 0.00
CA ASN A 152 10.07 -6.50 0.66
C ASN A 152 10.40 -5.73 1.95
N VAL A 153 9.40 -5.12 2.59
CA VAL A 153 9.53 -4.63 3.96
C VAL A 153 9.04 -5.71 4.92
N ASP A 154 9.83 -6.01 5.94
CA ASP A 154 9.45 -6.98 6.97
C ASP A 154 8.33 -6.39 7.87
N ILE A 155 7.28 -7.18 8.10
CA ILE A 155 6.14 -6.81 8.95
C ILE A 155 5.98 -7.88 10.01
N LYS A 156 6.35 -7.55 11.25
CA LYS A 156 6.40 -8.48 12.37
C LYS A 156 5.02 -8.61 13.02
N SER A 157 4.66 -9.78 13.51
CA SER A 157 3.48 -9.90 14.39
C SER A 157 3.86 -9.42 15.79
N ILE A 158 3.05 -8.53 16.36
CA ILE A 158 3.28 -8.00 17.70
C ILE A 158 2.76 -8.92 18.82
N ASP A 159 1.78 -9.76 18.50
CA ASP A 159 1.07 -10.64 19.42
C ASP A 159 1.42 -12.13 19.22
N GLY A 160 2.40 -12.43 18.35
CA GLY A 160 2.95 -13.76 18.13
C GLY A 160 1.98 -14.80 17.56
N TYR A 161 0.73 -14.41 17.29
CA TYR A 161 -0.31 -15.33 16.86
C TYR A 161 -0.18 -15.60 15.35
N ALA A 162 0.25 -16.80 15.00
CA ALA A 162 0.03 -17.39 13.69
C ALA A 162 -1.32 -18.10 13.74
N PHE A 163 -2.27 -17.70 12.89
CA PHE A 163 -3.54 -18.43 12.84
C PHE A 163 -3.29 -19.88 12.44
N PRO A 164 -3.92 -20.85 13.13
CA PRO A 164 -4.05 -22.17 12.58
C PRO A 164 -4.90 -22.02 11.31
N ALA A 165 -4.35 -22.52 10.19
CA ALA A 165 -4.98 -22.54 8.87
C ALA A 165 -6.50 -22.74 8.95
N ALA A 166 -7.22 -21.97 8.13
CA ALA A 166 -8.67 -22.03 7.95
C ALA A 166 -9.19 -23.44 8.28
N GLY A 167 -9.86 -23.57 9.43
CA GLY A 167 -10.38 -24.86 9.87
C GLY A 167 -11.25 -25.41 8.76
N SER A 168 -10.86 -26.56 8.21
CA SER A 168 -11.73 -27.33 7.32
C SER A 168 -13.06 -27.52 8.05
N ILE A 169 -14.19 -27.32 7.36
CA ILE A 169 -15.55 -27.58 7.87
C ILE A 169 -15.65 -28.98 8.49
N TRP A 170 -14.79 -29.91 8.07
CA TRP A 170 -14.71 -31.28 8.57
C TRP A 170 -14.00 -31.44 9.93
N SER A 171 -13.27 -30.42 10.40
CA SER A 171 -12.42 -30.51 11.59
C SER A 171 -13.09 -30.04 12.89
N GLY A 172 -14.38 -29.65 12.84
CA GLY A 172 -15.11 -29.15 14.03
C GLY A 172 -14.51 -27.88 14.66
N ARG A 173 -13.57 -27.22 13.97
CA ARG A 173 -12.94 -25.99 14.46
C ARG A 173 -13.88 -24.81 14.23
N PRO A 174 -13.97 -23.85 15.19
CA PRO A 174 -14.77 -22.65 15.02
C PRO A 174 -14.30 -21.88 13.79
N SER A 175 -15.25 -21.32 13.04
CA SER A 175 -14.99 -20.48 11.88
C SER A 175 -14.15 -19.26 12.26
N ALA A 176 -13.41 -18.68 11.30
CA ALA A 176 -12.61 -17.48 11.54
C ALA A 176 -13.44 -16.34 12.17
N ARG A 177 -14.70 -16.21 11.77
CA ARG A 177 -15.65 -15.22 12.30
C ARG A 177 -16.02 -15.48 13.77
N GLU A 178 -16.24 -16.74 14.16
CA GLU A 178 -16.52 -17.10 15.55
C GLU A 178 -15.30 -16.91 16.45
N GLN A 179 -14.11 -17.23 15.95
CA GLN A 179 -12.86 -16.98 16.68
C GLN A 179 -12.66 -15.47 16.90
N GLN A 180 -12.92 -14.64 15.89
CA GLN A 180 -12.88 -13.19 16.02
C GLN A 180 -13.91 -12.67 17.03
N GLN A 181 -15.15 -13.15 16.99
CA GLN A 181 -16.17 -12.75 17.97
C GLN A 181 -15.80 -13.16 19.40
N SER A 182 -15.19 -14.33 19.58
CA SER A 182 -14.67 -14.74 20.88
C SER A 182 -13.55 -13.82 21.37
N ARG A 183 -12.62 -13.44 20.49
CA ARG A 183 -11.58 -12.44 20.83
C ARG A 183 -12.20 -11.09 21.17
N LEU A 184 -13.14 -10.60 20.35
CA LEU A 184 -13.92 -9.38 20.60
C LEU A 184 -14.52 -9.38 22.02
N LYS A 185 -15.23 -10.45 22.37
CA LYS A 185 -15.83 -10.62 23.71
C LYS A 185 -14.79 -10.62 24.84
N ASN A 186 -13.63 -11.25 24.64
CA ASN A 186 -12.58 -11.24 25.66
C ASN A 186 -11.98 -9.86 25.91
N ARG A 187 -12.12 -8.92 24.96
CA ARG A 187 -11.63 -7.54 25.09
C ARG A 187 -12.71 -6.53 25.44
N GLU A 188 -13.97 -6.93 25.47
CA GLU A 188 -15.07 -6.13 26.01
C GLU A 188 -14.88 -5.81 27.51
N SER A 189 -13.94 -6.46 28.19
CA SER A 189 -13.53 -6.15 29.56
C SER A 189 -12.33 -5.18 29.66
N ASP A 190 -11.66 -4.83 28.55
CA ASP A 190 -10.52 -3.91 28.55
C ASP A 190 -11.02 -2.46 28.70
N PRO A 191 -10.67 -1.75 29.80
CA PRO A 191 -11.15 -0.39 30.04
C PRO A 191 -10.78 0.61 28.95
N LEU A 192 -9.59 0.47 28.35
CA LEU A 192 -9.15 1.35 27.26
C LEU A 192 -9.99 1.13 26.01
N TYR A 193 -10.28 -0.13 25.69
CA TYR A 193 -11.12 -0.46 24.55
C TYR A 193 -12.54 0.08 24.74
N ILE A 194 -13.14 -0.11 25.91
CA ILE A 194 -14.47 0.43 26.22
C ILE A 194 -14.50 1.96 26.06
N ALA A 195 -13.52 2.66 26.63
CA ALA A 195 -13.43 4.12 26.53
C ALA A 195 -13.25 4.61 25.08
N LEU A 196 -12.46 3.89 24.26
CA LEU A 196 -12.33 4.18 22.83
C LEU A 196 -13.67 4.01 22.09
N ILE A 197 -14.41 2.93 22.37
CA ILE A 197 -15.73 2.68 21.77
C ILE A 197 -16.74 3.77 22.14
N GLU A 198 -16.70 4.29 23.37
CA GLU A 198 -17.57 5.38 23.80
C GLU A 198 -17.32 6.66 23.01
N GLN A 199 -16.06 7.00 22.72
CA GLN A 199 -15.73 8.20 21.93
C GLN A 199 -15.91 8.02 20.42
N MET A 200 -15.57 6.85 19.90
CA MET A 200 -15.57 6.58 18.45
C MET A 200 -16.92 6.05 17.95
N GLY A 201 -17.74 5.49 18.85
CA GLY A 201 -18.98 4.79 18.53
C GLY A 201 -18.76 3.33 18.14
N ARG A 202 -19.76 2.48 18.47
CA ARG A 202 -19.71 1.02 18.28
C ARG A 202 -19.45 0.53 16.85
N LYS A 203 -19.69 1.37 15.83
CA LYS A 203 -19.42 1.03 14.42
C LYS A 203 -17.92 0.95 14.11
N ASN A 204 -17.08 1.61 14.89
CA ASN A 204 -15.62 1.66 14.71
C ASN A 204 -14.90 0.71 15.69
N ASN A 205 -15.52 -0.44 15.97
CA ASN A 205 -15.02 -1.34 17.00
C ASN A 205 -13.69 -2.01 16.63
N LEU A 206 -13.49 -2.38 15.37
CA LEU A 206 -12.23 -2.91 14.87
C LEU A 206 -11.12 -1.84 14.94
N ASP A 207 -11.43 -0.60 14.58
CA ASP A 207 -10.47 0.50 14.68
C ASP A 207 -10.06 0.77 16.13
N ALA A 208 -11.03 0.79 17.06
CA ALA A 208 -10.77 0.92 18.49
C ALA A 208 -9.90 -0.25 19.01
N TRP A 209 -10.11 -1.46 18.49
CA TRP A 209 -9.30 -2.62 18.82
C TRP A 209 -7.85 -2.46 18.35
N HIS A 210 -7.63 -1.98 17.13
CA HIS A 210 -6.28 -1.76 16.57
C HIS A 210 -5.53 -0.66 17.32
N ILE A 211 -6.21 0.44 17.64
CA ILE A 211 -5.67 1.54 18.45
C ILE A 211 -5.30 1.04 19.85
N CYS A 212 -6.21 0.31 20.52
CA CYS A 212 -5.94 -0.30 21.81
C CYS A 212 -4.74 -1.26 21.75
N THR A 213 -4.62 -2.05 20.67
CA THR A 213 -3.50 -2.97 20.48
C THR A 213 -2.18 -2.21 20.37
N ALA A 214 -2.14 -1.15 19.57
CA ALA A 214 -0.94 -0.34 19.45
C ALA A 214 -0.54 0.29 20.81
N GLU A 215 -1.50 0.80 21.59
CA GLU A 215 -1.25 1.36 22.92
C GLU A 215 -0.71 0.34 23.92
N ARG A 216 -1.36 -0.82 24.02
CA ARG A 216 -0.96 -1.89 24.96
C ARG A 216 0.45 -2.40 24.68
N HIS A 217 0.90 -2.35 23.42
CA HIS A 217 2.24 -2.76 23.02
C HIS A 217 3.25 -1.59 22.94
N ASN A 218 2.90 -0.40 23.45
CA ASN A 218 3.76 0.79 23.46
C ASN A 218 4.30 1.15 22.07
N LEU A 219 3.49 0.97 21.02
CA LEU A 219 3.87 1.37 19.68
C LEU A 219 3.78 2.89 19.54
N PHE A 220 4.61 3.48 18.70
CA PHE A 220 4.62 4.93 18.49
C PHE A 220 3.32 5.40 17.83
N CYS A 221 2.87 4.69 16.79
CA CYS A 221 1.62 5.00 16.15
C CYS A 221 0.91 3.79 15.54
N PHE A 222 -0.41 3.94 15.40
CA PHE A 222 -1.23 3.18 14.48
C PHE A 222 -1.31 3.96 13.15
N LEU A 223 -0.74 3.38 12.10
CA LEU A 223 -0.64 3.99 10.77
C LEU A 223 -1.81 3.52 9.91
N THR A 224 -2.66 4.45 9.48
CA THR A 224 -3.87 4.17 8.71
C THR A 224 -4.06 5.16 7.56
N MET A 225 -4.75 4.74 6.51
CA MET A 225 -5.25 5.63 5.45
C MET A 225 -6.78 5.77 5.48
N ASP A 226 -7.45 5.37 6.57
CA ASP A 226 -8.85 5.67 6.78
C ASP A 226 -9.01 7.12 7.28
N PHE A 227 -9.28 8.03 6.34
CA PHE A 227 -9.50 9.44 6.65
C PHE A 227 -10.75 9.71 7.48
N LYS A 228 -11.75 8.81 7.47
CA LYS A 228 -12.93 8.96 8.34
C LYS A 228 -12.54 8.67 9.78
N LEU A 229 -11.82 7.56 10.00
CA LEU A 229 -11.26 7.24 11.31
C LEU A 229 -10.38 8.38 11.83
N ARG A 230 -9.48 8.90 10.98
CA ARG A 230 -8.58 9.99 11.35
C ARG A 230 -9.34 11.23 11.86
N ARG A 231 -10.41 11.64 11.16
CA ARG A 231 -11.27 12.77 11.56
C ARG A 231 -11.99 12.52 12.89
N ILE A 232 -12.45 11.29 13.13
CA ILE A 232 -13.08 10.90 14.40
C ILE A 232 -12.07 11.02 15.55
N VAL A 233 -10.84 10.56 15.34
CA VAL A 233 -9.78 10.69 16.34
C VAL A 233 -9.44 12.16 16.58
N ASP A 234 -9.24 12.96 15.53
CA ASP A 234 -8.97 14.41 15.64
C ASP A 234 -10.02 15.15 16.47
N ALA A 235 -11.30 14.89 16.18
CA ALA A 235 -12.41 15.51 16.87
C ALA A 235 -12.45 15.19 18.38
N ASN A 236 -11.80 14.10 18.80
CA ASN A 236 -11.78 13.63 20.19
C ASN A 236 -10.39 13.67 20.84
N LEU A 237 -9.35 14.24 20.20
CA LEU A 237 -7.98 14.28 20.74
C LEU A 237 -7.86 14.92 22.13
N HIS A 238 -8.77 15.84 22.47
CA HIS A 238 -8.79 16.54 23.76
C HIS A 238 -9.52 15.76 24.87
N LYS A 239 -10.18 14.65 24.53
CA LYS A 239 -10.97 13.81 25.45
C LYS A 239 -10.20 12.55 25.81
N GLU A 240 -10.55 11.96 26.95
CA GLU A 240 -10.10 10.61 27.28
C GLU A 240 -10.80 9.58 26.37
N PRO A 241 -10.09 8.51 25.93
CA PRO A 241 -8.71 8.17 26.30
C PRO A 241 -7.62 8.83 25.42
N PHE A 242 -7.97 9.45 24.30
CA PHE A 242 -7.00 9.97 23.33
C PHE A 242 -6.01 10.99 23.91
N ARG A 243 -6.44 11.80 24.87
CA ARG A 243 -5.59 12.79 25.53
C ARG A 243 -4.42 12.17 26.29
N SER A 244 -4.63 11.02 26.94
CA SER A 244 -3.63 10.38 27.80
C SER A 244 -2.82 9.28 27.10
N MET A 245 -3.30 8.81 25.96
CA MET A 245 -2.62 7.80 25.14
C MET A 245 -1.26 8.27 24.65
N ARG A 246 -0.30 7.32 24.62
CA ARG A 246 1.05 7.55 24.07
C ARG A 246 1.08 7.33 22.57
N THR A 247 0.32 6.35 22.11
CA THR A 247 0.21 5.96 20.70
C THR A 247 -0.59 6.99 19.94
N ARG A 248 -0.04 7.43 18.81
CA ARG A 248 -0.71 8.34 17.90
C ARG A 248 -1.47 7.56 16.83
N VAL A 249 -2.61 8.07 16.38
CA VAL A 249 -3.22 7.60 15.13
C VAL A 249 -2.78 8.54 14.03
N MET A 250 -2.03 8.02 13.05
CA MET A 250 -1.37 8.85 12.05
C MET A 250 -1.64 8.31 10.65
N THR A 251 -1.69 9.22 9.69
CA THR A 251 -1.59 8.92 8.27
C THR A 251 -0.13 8.90 7.82
N PRO A 252 0.20 8.29 6.66
CA PRO A 252 1.55 8.34 6.11
C PRO A 252 2.13 9.76 5.95
N ALA A 253 1.31 10.74 5.57
CA ALA A 253 1.74 12.13 5.47
C ALA A 253 2.12 12.70 6.83
N GLU A 254 1.27 12.53 7.85
CA GLU A 254 1.56 13.03 9.20
C GLU A 254 2.81 12.37 9.79
N LEU A 255 2.99 11.05 9.59
CA LEU A 255 4.20 10.36 10.04
C LEU A 255 5.44 10.87 9.30
N GLY A 256 5.32 11.04 7.98
CA GLY A 256 6.41 11.56 7.16
C GLY A 256 6.81 12.98 7.54
N GLU A 257 5.86 13.88 7.73
CA GLU A 257 6.06 15.25 8.18
C GLU A 257 6.70 15.30 9.58
N PHE A 258 6.20 14.47 10.51
CA PHE A 258 6.78 14.34 11.85
C PHE A 258 8.26 13.96 11.78
N LEU A 259 8.60 13.00 10.93
CA LEU A 259 9.98 12.55 10.73
C LEU A 259 10.83 13.54 9.91
N GLY A 260 10.19 14.44 9.16
CA GLY A 260 10.83 15.41 8.27
C GLY A 260 11.21 14.82 6.91
N LEU A 261 10.44 13.84 6.44
CA LEU A 261 10.55 13.25 5.11
C LEU A 261 10.09 14.23 4.04
N GLN A 262 10.67 14.12 2.85
CA GLN A 262 10.16 14.79 1.66
C GLN A 262 9.24 13.83 0.87
N PRO A 263 8.08 14.30 0.39
CA PRO A 263 7.20 13.49 -0.43
C PRO A 263 7.86 13.16 -1.78
N ILE A 264 7.75 11.89 -2.20
CA ILE A 264 8.31 11.39 -3.47
C ILE A 264 7.18 10.80 -4.31
N ARG A 265 7.06 11.27 -5.55
CA ARG A 265 6.00 10.84 -6.46
C ARG A 265 6.15 9.35 -6.82
N PRO A 266 5.10 8.54 -6.67
CA PRO A 266 5.12 7.13 -7.03
C PRO A 266 5.53 6.83 -8.47
N ALA A 267 5.19 7.70 -9.42
CA ALA A 267 5.53 7.52 -10.83
C ALA A 267 7.04 7.35 -11.09
N LEU A 268 7.89 7.88 -10.20
CA LEU A 268 9.35 7.71 -10.26
C LEU A 268 9.76 6.22 -10.09
N PHE A 269 8.93 5.40 -9.46
CA PHE A 269 9.20 3.98 -9.23
C PHE A 269 8.78 3.07 -10.40
N SER A 270 8.39 3.63 -11.54
CA SER A 270 7.87 2.86 -12.69
C SER A 270 8.84 1.77 -13.17
N TYR A 271 10.14 2.03 -13.09
CA TYR A 271 11.19 1.15 -13.60
C TYR A 271 11.81 0.22 -12.54
N HIS A 272 11.49 0.37 -11.24
CA HIS A 272 12.05 -0.50 -10.19
C HIS A 272 11.61 -1.94 -10.38
N ASP A 273 12.57 -2.86 -10.39
CA ASP A 273 12.32 -4.30 -10.53
C ASP A 273 11.52 -4.64 -11.80
N ALA A 274 11.58 -3.77 -12.82
CA ALA A 274 10.83 -3.97 -14.06
C ALA A 274 11.61 -4.91 -14.99
N SER A 275 11.08 -6.13 -15.17
CA SER A 275 11.54 -7.09 -16.17
C SER A 275 10.65 -7.13 -17.43
N TRP A 276 9.63 -6.25 -17.50
CA TRP A 276 8.60 -6.23 -18.54
C TRP A 276 8.35 -4.81 -19.08
N PHE A 277 7.44 -4.68 -20.05
CA PHE A 277 7.07 -3.38 -20.62
C PHE A 277 6.51 -2.43 -19.55
N VAL A 278 7.04 -1.20 -19.51
CA VAL A 278 6.62 -0.11 -18.63
C VAL A 278 6.12 1.05 -19.49
N ARG A 279 4.94 1.58 -19.15
CA ARG A 279 4.34 2.76 -19.80
C ARG A 279 4.18 3.88 -18.78
N PRO A 280 5.26 4.62 -18.44
CA PRO A 280 5.22 5.69 -17.45
C PRO A 280 4.47 6.93 -17.97
N ASP A 281 4.19 6.97 -19.27
CA ASP A 281 3.36 7.97 -19.93
C ASP A 281 1.85 7.69 -19.77
N LEU A 282 1.48 6.49 -19.33
CA LEU A 282 0.11 6.12 -19.01
C LEU A 282 -0.10 6.11 -17.50
N HIS A 283 -1.36 6.21 -17.11
CA HIS A 283 -1.84 6.09 -15.74
C HIS A 283 -3.30 5.63 -15.76
N HIS A 284 -3.84 5.25 -14.61
CA HIS A 284 -5.28 5.00 -14.48
C HIS A 284 -6.05 6.31 -14.67
N SER A 285 -7.12 6.29 -15.48
CA SER A 285 -7.92 7.47 -15.81
C SER A 285 -8.42 8.24 -14.58
N ASP A 286 -8.78 7.49 -13.54
CA ASP A 286 -9.43 8.04 -12.35
C ASP A 286 -8.42 8.26 -11.20
N ASN A 287 -7.13 8.02 -11.42
CA ASN A 287 -6.09 8.04 -10.38
C ASN A 287 -6.37 7.09 -9.19
N ILE A 288 -7.13 6.02 -9.44
CA ILE A 288 -7.57 5.04 -8.45
C ILE A 288 -7.21 3.63 -8.94
N ARG A 289 -6.87 2.75 -8.00
CA ARG A 289 -6.61 1.33 -8.26
C ARG A 289 -7.83 0.64 -8.85
N ARG A 290 -7.61 -0.34 -9.73
CA ARG A 290 -8.71 -1.12 -10.29
C ARG A 290 -9.40 -1.99 -9.23
N PRO A 291 -10.75 -2.02 -9.20
CA PRO A 291 -11.46 -2.94 -8.31
C PRO A 291 -11.25 -4.39 -8.76
N LEU A 292 -11.30 -5.34 -7.83
CA LEU A 292 -11.16 -6.78 -8.11
C LEU A 292 -12.05 -7.25 -9.29
N ARG A 293 -13.28 -6.74 -9.36
CA ARG A 293 -14.24 -7.12 -10.41
C ARG A 293 -13.72 -6.84 -11.83
N SER A 294 -12.85 -5.85 -12.00
CA SER A 294 -12.26 -5.52 -13.31
C SER A 294 -11.17 -6.49 -13.77
N TYR A 295 -10.63 -7.32 -12.86
CA TYR A 295 -9.66 -8.36 -13.19
C TYR A 295 -10.32 -9.67 -13.62
N ARG A 296 -11.61 -9.87 -13.28
CA ARG A 296 -12.38 -10.98 -13.82
C ARG A 296 -12.74 -10.63 -15.26
N ARG A 297 -12.20 -11.37 -16.23
CA ARG A 297 -12.69 -11.32 -17.61
C ARG A 297 -14.22 -11.38 -17.56
N ARG A 298 -14.91 -10.49 -18.30
CA ARG A 298 -16.26 -10.79 -18.77
C ARG A 298 -16.14 -12.17 -19.42
N SER A 299 -16.67 -13.21 -18.77
CA SER A 299 -16.95 -14.45 -19.49
C SER A 299 -17.95 -14.06 -20.56
N ASP A 300 -17.61 -14.31 -21.82
CA ASP A 300 -18.45 -14.09 -22.99
C ASP A 300 -19.86 -14.66 -22.78
N LYS A 301 -20.77 -13.82 -22.27
CA LYS A 301 -22.21 -14.07 -22.18
C LYS A 301 -23.05 -12.85 -22.58
N ASP A 302 -22.42 -11.90 -23.27
CA ASP A 302 -23.11 -10.79 -23.93
C ASP A 302 -22.71 -10.75 -25.43
N VAL A 303 -22.97 -11.85 -26.14
CA VAL A 303 -23.10 -11.88 -27.61
C VAL A 303 -24.45 -12.52 -27.93
#